data_AF-A0A951VD21-F1
#
_entry.id   AF-A0A951VD21-F1
#
_cell.length_a   1.000
_cell.length_b   1.000
_cell.length_c   1.000
_cell.angle_alpha   90.00
_cell.angle_beta   90.00
_cell.angle_gamma   90.00
#
_symmetry.space_group_name_H-M   'P 1'
#
loop_
_entity.id
_entity.type
_entity.pdbx_description
1 polymer ?
#
loop_
_entity_poly.entity_id
_entity_poly.type
_entity_poly.pdbx_seq_one_letter_code
_entity_poly.pdbx_strand_id
1 'polypeptide(L)'
;MMKPVFFLCAIFFFYQTSAQRVITKKSTINSSLNEVIVDYFKNFSSAKGDTLSVMPNFIAFNSKISLPGALSCTIKKYALPDTYSWEAFLFETEDYVLASEQYKKFFQQLNNGRFTPDGTTPQFLKGKMDVPSEQRTFASSHLKFDTPANVSRLKHFMVDLELTYHLPDWQIRLYLYEKLPDDEIRPGTRSIR
;
A
#
# COMPACT_ATOMS: atom_id res chain seq x y z
N MET A 1 34.49 -67.46 20.85
CA MET A 1 33.38 -66.48 20.82
C MET A 1 33.77 -65.29 21.68
N MET A 2 34.22 -64.19 21.07
CA MET A 2 34.56 -62.93 21.76
C MET A 2 33.47 -61.90 21.46
N LYS A 3 32.97 -61.23 22.50
CA LYS A 3 31.95 -60.18 22.43
C LYS A 3 32.61 -58.83 22.09
N PRO A 4 32.02 -57.97 21.24
CA PRO A 4 32.55 -56.64 21.00
C PRO A 4 32.11 -55.66 22.11
N VAL A 5 33.05 -54.88 22.62
CA VAL A 5 32.82 -53.78 23.56
C VAL A 5 32.61 -52.51 22.74
N PHE A 6 31.44 -51.90 22.87
CA PHE A 6 31.09 -50.60 22.29
C PHE A 6 31.81 -49.48 23.06
N PHE A 7 32.62 -48.67 22.37
CA PHE A 7 33.19 -47.44 22.92
C PHE A 7 32.29 -46.26 22.52
N LEU A 8 31.76 -45.57 23.54
CA LEU A 8 30.81 -44.46 23.42
C LEU A 8 31.60 -43.14 23.28
N CYS A 9 31.64 -42.55 22.08
CA CYS A 9 32.17 -41.20 21.87
C CYS A 9 31.07 -40.15 21.99
N ALA A 10 31.03 -39.42 23.11
CA ALA A 10 30.20 -38.22 23.27
C ALA A 10 31.04 -36.97 22.96
N ILE A 11 30.91 -36.43 21.74
CA ILE A 11 31.48 -35.13 21.37
C ILE A 11 30.35 -34.10 21.44
N PHE A 12 30.37 -33.28 22.49
CA PHE A 12 29.50 -32.11 22.62
C PHE A 12 29.92 -31.04 21.61
N PHE A 13 29.14 -30.89 20.54
CA PHE A 13 29.21 -29.73 19.65
C PHE A 13 28.63 -28.50 20.36
N PHE A 14 29.50 -27.57 20.77
CA PHE A 14 29.08 -26.22 21.13
C PHE A 14 28.72 -25.45 19.87
N TYR A 15 27.43 -25.44 19.51
CA TYR A 15 26.88 -24.51 18.52
C TYR A 15 26.74 -23.12 19.17
N GLN A 16 27.70 -22.24 18.90
CA GLN A 16 27.52 -20.80 19.13
C GLN A 16 26.59 -20.25 18.04
N THR A 17 25.33 -20.03 18.37
CA THR A 17 24.40 -19.30 17.50
C THR A 17 24.54 -17.80 17.80
N SER A 18 25.12 -17.04 16.86
CA SER A 18 25.06 -15.59 16.91
C SER A 18 23.66 -15.16 16.46
N ALA A 19 22.75 -15.01 17.42
CA ALA A 19 21.46 -14.38 17.18
C ALA A 19 21.68 -12.89 16.84
N GLN A 20 21.74 -12.55 15.55
CA GLN A 20 21.66 -11.16 15.11
C GLN A 20 20.28 -10.62 15.49
N ARG A 21 20.23 -9.69 16.45
CA ARG A 21 19.01 -8.88 16.70
C ARG A 21 18.70 -8.10 15.44
N VAL A 22 17.71 -8.55 14.69
CA VAL A 22 17.03 -7.72 13.70
C VAL A 22 16.36 -6.60 14.48
N ILE A 23 16.93 -5.39 14.42
CA ILE A 23 16.27 -4.19 14.92
C ILE A 23 15.10 -3.93 13.98
N THR A 24 13.93 -4.48 14.30
CA THR A 24 12.69 -4.11 13.64
C THR A 24 12.37 -2.68 14.04
N LYS A 25 12.77 -1.73 13.21
CA LYS A 25 12.38 -0.33 13.34
C LYS A 25 10.85 -0.30 13.35
N LYS A 26 10.23 0.06 14.48
CA LYS A 26 8.77 0.22 14.57
C LYS A 26 8.39 1.37 13.63
N SER A 27 7.94 1.05 12.43
CA SER A 27 7.54 2.04 11.43
C SER A 27 6.16 2.60 11.80
N THR A 28 5.93 3.85 11.42
CA THR A 28 4.59 4.46 11.45
C THR A 28 3.93 4.28 10.08
N ILE A 29 2.61 4.46 10.02
CA ILE A 29 1.88 4.48 8.74
C ILE A 29 2.53 5.48 7.76
N ASN A 30 2.84 6.70 8.22
CA ASN A 30 3.45 7.72 7.36
C ASN A 30 4.85 7.33 6.85
N SER A 31 5.69 6.68 7.67
CA SER A 31 7.01 6.25 7.19
C SER A 31 6.91 5.13 6.15
N SER A 32 6.07 4.12 6.39
CA SER A 32 5.88 3.02 5.45
C SER A 32 5.19 3.50 4.16
N LEU A 33 4.20 4.38 4.29
CA LEU A 33 3.54 5.00 3.14
C LEU A 33 4.51 5.86 2.33
N ASN A 34 5.45 6.57 2.97
CA ASN A 34 6.50 7.31 2.26
C ASN A 34 7.38 6.37 1.41
N GLU A 35 7.75 5.21 1.94
CA GLU A 35 8.51 4.21 1.18
C GLU A 35 7.72 3.70 -0.04
N VAL A 36 6.42 3.45 0.12
CA VAL A 36 5.53 3.08 -1.00
C VAL A 36 5.46 4.19 -2.05
N ILE A 37 5.28 5.45 -1.64
CA ILE A 37 5.21 6.61 -2.55
C ILE A 37 6.52 6.78 -3.33
N VAL A 38 7.67 6.68 -2.65
CA VAL A 38 8.98 6.76 -3.32
C VAL A 38 9.15 5.63 -4.34
N ASP A 39 8.71 4.42 -4.01
CA ASP A 39 8.86 3.28 -4.90
C ASP A 39 7.81 3.23 -6.02
N TYR A 40 6.62 3.84 -5.83
CA TYR A 40 5.65 4.08 -6.90
C TYR A 40 6.31 4.78 -8.09
N PHE A 41 7.08 5.83 -7.80
CA PHE A 41 7.83 6.60 -8.80
C PHE A 41 9.01 5.84 -9.45
N LYS A 42 9.26 4.62 -8.99
CA LYS A 42 10.20 3.64 -9.56
C LYS A 42 9.46 2.41 -10.09
N ASN A 43 8.17 2.53 -10.42
CA ASN A 43 7.31 1.45 -10.90
C ASN A 43 7.29 0.22 -9.97
N PHE A 44 7.29 0.50 -8.66
CA PHE A 44 7.35 -0.49 -7.59
C PHE A 44 8.54 -1.46 -7.68
N SER A 45 9.70 -0.98 -8.12
CA SER A 45 10.90 -1.78 -8.32
C SER A 45 11.32 -2.62 -7.09
N SER A 46 11.10 -2.09 -5.88
CA SER A 46 11.53 -2.70 -4.63
C SER A 46 10.37 -3.28 -3.82
N ALA A 47 9.19 -2.67 -3.93
CA ALA A 47 7.98 -3.02 -3.20
C ALA A 47 7.23 -4.19 -3.86
N LYS A 48 7.40 -4.43 -5.16
CA LYS A 48 6.75 -5.56 -5.84
C LYS A 48 7.31 -6.90 -5.34
N GLY A 49 6.41 -7.75 -4.86
CA GLY A 49 6.69 -9.11 -4.41
C GLY A 49 6.12 -10.17 -5.35
N ASP A 50 5.73 -11.29 -4.77
CA ASP A 50 5.26 -12.46 -5.51
C ASP A 50 3.95 -12.18 -6.25
N THR A 51 3.75 -12.86 -7.36
CA THR A 51 2.53 -12.75 -8.16
C THR A 51 1.37 -13.39 -7.41
N LEU A 52 0.29 -12.63 -7.21
CA LEU A 52 -0.95 -13.11 -6.62
C LEU A 52 -1.90 -13.67 -7.67
N SER A 53 -2.06 -12.94 -8.78
CA SER A 53 -2.97 -13.34 -9.85
C SER A 53 -2.61 -12.65 -11.17
N VAL A 54 -2.99 -13.31 -12.27
CA VAL A 54 -2.83 -12.80 -13.63
C VAL A 54 -4.21 -12.74 -14.25
N MET A 55 -4.70 -11.52 -14.51
CA MET A 55 -5.96 -11.25 -15.19
C MET A 55 -5.68 -10.72 -16.60
N PRO A 56 -6.65 -10.76 -17.54
CA PRO A 56 -6.45 -10.27 -18.90
C PRO A 56 -6.01 -8.78 -18.97
N ASN A 57 -6.42 -7.97 -18.01
CA ASN A 57 -6.19 -6.52 -17.99
C ASN A 57 -5.16 -6.05 -16.95
N PHE A 58 -4.81 -6.89 -15.97
CA PHE A 58 -3.80 -6.55 -14.97
C PHE A 58 -3.12 -7.79 -14.35
N ILE A 59 -1.96 -7.59 -13.76
CA ILE A 59 -1.28 -8.57 -12.90
C ILE A 59 -1.23 -8.00 -11.48
N ALA A 60 -1.67 -8.79 -10.50
CA ALA A 60 -1.59 -8.43 -9.10
C ALA A 60 -0.38 -9.09 -8.42
N PHE A 61 0.25 -8.34 -7.52
CA PHE A 61 1.41 -8.75 -6.74
C PHE A 61 1.17 -8.44 -5.26
N ASN A 62 1.79 -9.24 -4.39
CA ASN A 62 1.96 -8.85 -3.00
C ASN A 62 2.89 -7.63 -2.91
N SER A 63 2.59 -6.70 -2.01
CA SER A 63 3.51 -5.63 -1.65
C SER A 63 4.46 -6.10 -0.54
N LYS A 64 5.77 -5.99 -0.77
CA LYS A 64 6.81 -6.21 0.26
C LYS A 64 6.82 -5.13 1.32
N ILE A 65 6.34 -3.93 0.98
CA ILE A 65 6.12 -2.84 1.93
C ILE A 65 4.68 -2.95 2.43
N SER A 66 4.51 -3.12 3.75
CA SER A 66 3.21 -3.16 4.40
C SER A 66 3.05 -1.97 5.33
N LEU A 67 1.81 -1.45 5.43
CA LEU A 67 1.50 -0.45 6.44
C LEU A 67 1.27 -1.14 7.80
N PRO A 68 1.81 -0.59 8.90
CA PRO A 68 1.53 -1.10 10.23
C PRO A 68 0.03 -1.18 10.51
N GLY A 69 -0.47 -2.39 10.80
CA GLY A 69 -1.88 -2.65 11.08
C GLY A 69 -2.77 -2.90 9.86
N ALA A 70 -2.24 -2.80 8.64
CA ALA A 70 -3.01 -3.17 7.45
C ALA A 70 -3.22 -4.69 7.37
N LEU A 71 -4.40 -5.10 6.93
CA LEU A 71 -4.79 -6.49 6.70
C LEU A 71 -4.07 -7.08 5.48
N SER A 72 -3.90 -6.28 4.42
CA SER A 72 -3.08 -6.65 3.26
C SER A 72 -2.63 -5.42 2.48
N CYS A 73 -1.58 -5.58 1.67
CA CYS A 73 -1.10 -4.56 0.73
C CYS A 73 -0.78 -5.21 -0.61
N THR A 74 -1.31 -4.67 -1.70
CA THR A 74 -1.19 -5.24 -3.05
C THR A 74 -0.76 -4.18 -4.06
N ILE A 75 -0.09 -4.63 -5.11
CA ILE A 75 0.28 -3.82 -6.27
C ILE A 75 -0.41 -4.41 -7.50
N LYS A 76 -1.05 -3.59 -8.31
CA LYS A 76 -1.63 -4.00 -9.59
C LYS A 76 -0.85 -3.30 -10.71
N LYS A 77 -0.42 -4.07 -11.70
CA LYS A 77 0.12 -3.56 -12.98
C LYS A 77 -0.94 -3.72 -14.05
N TYR A 78 -1.44 -2.63 -14.60
CA TYR A 78 -2.41 -2.63 -15.69
C TYR A 78 -1.70 -2.75 -17.04
N ALA A 79 -2.36 -3.38 -18.00
CA ALA A 79 -1.84 -3.47 -19.37
C ALA A 79 -2.12 -2.19 -20.17
N LEU A 80 -3.28 -1.57 -19.98
CA LEU A 80 -3.75 -0.41 -20.75
C LEU A 80 -4.57 0.54 -19.86
N PRO A 81 -4.09 1.78 -19.61
CA PRO A 81 -2.71 2.22 -19.87
C PRO A 81 -1.69 1.40 -19.04
N ASP A 82 -0.41 1.36 -19.48
CA ASP A 82 0.67 0.69 -18.72
C ASP A 82 1.00 1.50 -17.47
N THR A 83 0.25 1.24 -16.41
CA THR A 83 0.33 1.96 -15.13
C THR A 83 0.32 0.99 -13.97
N TYR A 84 0.72 1.49 -12.81
CA TYR A 84 0.63 0.76 -11.56
C TYR A 84 -0.36 1.43 -10.61
N SER A 85 -1.01 0.64 -9.78
CA SER A 85 -1.66 1.10 -8.56
C SER A 85 -1.16 0.30 -7.36
N TRP A 86 -1.22 0.91 -6.20
CA TRP A 86 -1.01 0.23 -4.94
C TRP A 86 -2.24 0.41 -4.05
N GLU A 87 -2.54 -0.61 -3.26
CA GLU A 87 -3.71 -0.67 -2.41
C GLU A 87 -3.32 -1.26 -1.04
N ALA A 88 -3.76 -0.63 0.04
CA ALA A 88 -3.77 -1.23 1.37
C ALA A 88 -5.20 -1.42 1.87
N PHE A 89 -5.51 -2.63 2.32
CA PHE A 89 -6.72 -2.93 3.07
C PHE A 89 -6.44 -2.67 4.56
N LEU A 90 -7.01 -1.61 5.11
CA LEU A 90 -6.61 -1.06 6.40
C LEU A 90 -7.44 -1.58 7.58
N PHE A 91 -8.74 -1.77 7.37
CA PHE A 91 -9.68 -2.06 8.46
C PHE A 91 -10.97 -2.66 7.91
N GLU A 92 -11.58 -3.57 8.66
CA GLU A 92 -12.89 -4.16 8.37
C GLU A 92 -13.72 -4.33 9.64
N THR A 93 -15.03 -4.12 9.55
CA THR A 93 -15.97 -4.35 10.66
C THR A 93 -17.42 -4.31 10.17
N GLU A 94 -18.32 -5.05 10.82
CA GLU A 94 -19.76 -4.93 10.61
C GLU A 94 -20.34 -3.62 11.21
N ASP A 95 -19.64 -2.97 12.16
CA ASP A 95 -20.10 -1.77 12.85
C ASP A 95 -19.73 -0.48 12.09
N TYR A 96 -20.74 0.16 11.50
CA TYR A 96 -20.60 1.42 10.78
C TYR A 96 -19.96 2.53 11.64
N VAL A 97 -20.30 2.64 12.92
CA VAL A 97 -19.79 3.71 13.80
C VAL A 97 -18.28 3.56 13.97
N LEU A 98 -17.82 2.34 14.23
CA LEU A 98 -16.39 2.05 14.34
C LEU A 98 -15.67 2.27 13.01
N ALA A 99 -16.24 1.85 11.90
CA ALA A 99 -15.67 2.08 10.57
C ALA A 99 -15.52 3.57 10.25
N SER A 100 -16.57 4.36 10.54
CA SER A 100 -16.58 5.81 10.35
C SER A 100 -15.52 6.53 11.20
N GLU A 101 -15.36 6.13 12.46
CA GLU A 101 -14.31 6.67 13.32
C GLU A 101 -12.90 6.34 12.82
N GLN A 102 -12.67 5.09 12.40
CA GLN A 102 -11.36 4.69 11.86
C GLN A 102 -11.06 5.40 10.54
N TYR A 103 -12.06 5.55 9.67
CA TYR A 103 -11.93 6.30 8.42
C TYR A 103 -11.46 7.75 8.68
N LYS A 104 -12.11 8.43 9.63
CA LYS A 104 -11.71 9.77 10.05
C LYS A 104 -10.29 9.80 10.62
N LYS A 105 -9.90 8.82 11.44
CA LYS A 105 -8.53 8.73 11.99
C LYS A 105 -7.49 8.57 10.91
N PHE A 106 -7.71 7.67 9.93
CA PHE A 106 -6.81 7.51 8.80
C PHE A 106 -6.73 8.79 7.97
N PHE A 107 -7.87 9.42 7.66
CA PHE A 107 -7.88 10.70 6.94
C PHE A 107 -7.06 11.77 7.67
N GLN A 108 -7.19 11.90 8.98
CA GLN A 108 -6.42 12.86 9.78
C GLN A 108 -4.91 12.59 9.79
N GLN A 109 -4.49 11.33 9.72
CA GLN A 109 -3.07 10.97 9.62
C GLN A 109 -2.48 11.28 8.24
N LEU A 110 -3.28 11.12 7.19
CA LEU A 110 -2.90 11.37 5.80
C LEU A 110 -2.92 12.88 5.48
N ASN A 111 -3.97 13.58 5.89
CA ASN A 111 -4.15 14.99 5.60
C ASN A 111 -3.13 15.84 6.39
N ASN A 112 -2.38 16.68 5.68
CA ASN A 112 -1.18 17.37 6.18
C ASN A 112 -0.02 16.43 6.52
N GLY A 113 -0.07 15.15 6.13
CA GLY A 113 1.07 14.25 6.22
C GLY A 113 2.21 14.74 5.33
N ARG A 114 3.44 14.67 5.84
CA ARG A 114 4.67 15.10 5.16
C ARG A 114 5.38 13.91 4.54
N PHE A 115 5.56 13.92 3.23
CA PHE A 115 6.18 12.84 2.44
C PHE A 115 7.25 13.41 1.51
N THR A 116 8.21 12.60 1.08
CA THR A 116 9.28 12.97 0.13
C THR A 116 9.15 12.13 -1.14
N PRO A 117 8.18 12.42 -2.02
CA PRO A 117 7.91 11.58 -3.20
C PRO A 117 9.09 11.46 -4.18
N ASP A 118 9.95 12.47 -4.24
CA ASP A 118 11.21 12.49 -5.00
C ASP A 118 12.42 11.95 -4.21
N GLY A 119 12.20 11.53 -2.96
CA GLY A 119 13.22 11.09 -2.02
C GLY A 119 13.93 12.22 -1.26
N THR A 120 13.70 13.48 -1.59
CA THR A 120 14.46 14.62 -1.03
C THR A 120 13.60 15.78 -0.57
N THR A 121 12.69 16.27 -1.40
CA THR A 121 11.87 17.46 -1.15
C THR A 121 10.57 17.08 -0.46
N PRO A 122 10.33 17.56 0.77
CA PRO A 122 9.09 17.27 1.48
C PRO A 122 7.90 17.98 0.85
N GLN A 123 6.82 17.23 0.65
CA GLN A 123 5.53 17.66 0.15
C GLN A 123 4.44 17.25 1.13
N PHE A 124 3.40 18.07 1.25
CA PHE A 124 2.26 17.77 2.12
C PHE A 124 1.11 17.20 1.31
N LEU A 125 0.47 16.14 1.80
CA LEU A 125 -0.81 15.71 1.27
C LEU A 125 -1.93 16.63 1.78
N LYS A 126 -2.83 17.03 0.89
CA LYS A 126 -4.01 17.83 1.20
C LYS A 126 -5.22 17.25 0.50
N GLY A 127 -6.33 17.21 1.22
CA GLY A 127 -7.62 16.80 0.68
C GLY A 127 -8.78 17.30 1.51
N LYS A 128 -9.98 16.97 1.07
CA LYS A 128 -11.21 17.16 1.85
C LYS A 128 -11.77 15.79 2.18
N MET A 129 -12.20 15.62 3.43
CA MET A 129 -12.83 14.37 3.85
C MET A 129 -14.24 14.33 3.30
N ASP A 130 -14.61 13.25 2.62
CA ASP A 130 -16.02 12.90 2.41
C ASP A 130 -16.57 12.35 3.73
N VAL A 131 -17.71 12.87 4.18
CA VAL A 131 -18.28 12.48 5.47
C VAL A 131 -19.08 11.20 5.24
N PRO A 132 -18.65 10.04 5.75
CA PRO A 132 -19.41 8.81 5.57
C PRO A 132 -20.81 8.95 6.18
N SER A 133 -21.77 8.26 5.57
CA SER A 133 -23.16 8.22 6.01
C SER A 133 -23.65 6.79 5.80
N GLU A 134 -24.33 6.21 6.78
CA GLU A 134 -24.83 4.82 6.70
C GLU A 134 -25.83 4.64 5.54
N GLN A 135 -26.52 5.71 5.15
CA GLN A 135 -27.43 5.72 4.00
C GLN A 135 -26.67 5.63 2.66
N ARG A 136 -25.35 5.83 2.66
CA ARG A 136 -24.48 5.72 1.49
C ARG A 136 -23.52 4.55 1.68
N THR A 137 -23.54 3.59 0.78
CA THR A 137 -22.65 2.41 0.86
C THR A 137 -21.19 2.72 0.55
N PHE A 138 -20.83 3.99 0.31
CA PHE A 138 -19.46 4.40 0.05
C PHE A 138 -19.20 5.87 0.46
N ALA A 139 -17.95 6.17 0.81
CA ALA A 139 -17.39 7.51 0.93
C ALA A 139 -15.93 7.50 0.46
N SER A 140 -15.52 8.52 -0.31
CA SER A 140 -14.16 8.58 -0.88
C SER A 140 -13.53 9.95 -0.67
N SER A 141 -12.38 9.98 -0.01
CA SER A 141 -11.62 11.20 0.28
C SER A 141 -10.38 11.22 -0.59
N HIS A 142 -10.32 12.20 -1.49
CA HIS A 142 -9.21 12.37 -2.43
C HIS A 142 -8.17 13.32 -1.86
N LEU A 143 -6.92 12.87 -1.76
CA LEU A 143 -5.77 13.67 -1.36
C LEU A 143 -4.75 13.79 -2.49
N LYS A 144 -4.16 14.98 -2.62
CA LYS A 144 -3.07 15.29 -3.57
C LYS A 144 -1.93 15.99 -2.87
N PHE A 145 -0.76 16.00 -3.48
CA PHE A 145 0.34 16.82 -2.99
C PHE A 145 0.08 18.31 -3.23
N ASP A 146 0.25 19.10 -2.17
CA ASP A 146 0.21 20.57 -2.19
C ASP A 146 1.49 21.11 -2.83
N THR A 147 1.54 21.03 -4.15
CA THR A 147 2.70 21.37 -4.95
C THR A 147 2.33 22.45 -5.98
N PRO A 148 3.27 23.35 -6.32
CA PRO A 148 3.04 24.26 -7.43
C PRO A 148 2.87 23.47 -8.74
N ALA A 149 2.04 23.99 -9.66
CA ALA A 149 1.62 23.28 -10.87
C ALA A 149 2.76 22.85 -11.82
N ASN A 150 3.98 23.34 -11.62
CA ASN A 150 5.15 23.02 -12.41
C ASN A 150 5.83 21.69 -12.04
N VAL A 151 5.45 21.04 -10.92
CA VAL A 151 5.98 19.71 -10.55
C VAL A 151 5.19 18.62 -11.28
N SER A 152 5.46 18.48 -12.59
CA SER A 152 4.66 17.67 -13.54
C SER A 152 4.39 16.23 -13.07
N ARG A 153 5.34 15.58 -12.41
CA ARG A 153 5.23 14.16 -12.03
C ARG A 153 4.22 13.88 -10.91
N LEU A 154 3.87 14.89 -10.11
CA LEU A 154 2.94 14.76 -8.98
C LEU A 154 1.51 15.17 -9.36
N LYS A 155 1.35 15.84 -10.51
CA LYS A 155 0.08 16.41 -10.97
C LYS A 155 -1.06 15.38 -11.04
N HIS A 156 -0.73 14.17 -11.49
CA HIS A 156 -1.68 13.08 -11.70
C HIS A 156 -1.68 12.03 -10.59
N PHE A 157 -0.74 12.13 -9.65
CA PHE A 157 -0.65 11.19 -8.53
C PHE A 157 -1.77 11.46 -7.51
N MET A 158 -2.54 10.43 -7.22
CA MET A 158 -3.67 10.46 -6.28
C MET A 158 -3.43 9.55 -5.09
N VAL A 159 -3.91 9.99 -3.94
CA VAL A 159 -4.01 9.20 -2.72
C VAL A 159 -5.47 9.20 -2.29
N ASP A 160 -6.15 8.08 -2.44
CA ASP A 160 -7.58 7.97 -2.13
C ASP A 160 -7.80 7.08 -0.92
N LEU A 161 -8.56 7.59 0.05
CA LEU A 161 -9.03 6.83 1.19
C LEU A 161 -10.52 6.56 1.03
N GLU A 162 -10.89 5.30 0.96
CA GLU A 162 -12.26 4.85 0.72
C GLU A 162 -12.80 4.08 1.91
N LEU A 163 -14.08 4.33 2.23
CA LEU A 163 -14.90 3.51 3.11
C LEU A 163 -16.02 2.93 2.24
N THR A 164 -16.11 1.62 2.14
CA THR A 164 -17.09 0.94 1.27
C THR A 164 -17.77 -0.20 2.01
N TYR A 165 -19.08 -0.33 1.84
CA TYR A 165 -19.85 -1.44 2.37
C TYR A 165 -19.83 -2.64 1.41
N HIS A 166 -19.30 -3.76 1.89
CA HIS A 166 -19.28 -5.06 1.27
C HIS A 166 -19.95 -6.07 2.21
N LEU A 167 -21.27 -6.25 2.05
CA LEU A 167 -22.12 -7.09 2.91
C LEU A 167 -21.39 -8.35 3.44
N PRO A 168 -21.24 -8.53 4.77
CA PRO A 168 -21.79 -7.71 5.87
C PRO A 168 -20.90 -6.55 6.36
N ASP A 169 -19.71 -6.36 5.79
CA ASP A 169 -18.65 -5.56 6.38
C ASP A 169 -18.48 -4.18 5.75
N TRP A 170 -18.13 -3.20 6.57
CA TRP A 170 -17.51 -1.95 6.15
C TRP A 170 -16.01 -2.11 6.04
N GLN A 171 -15.45 -1.72 4.89
CA GLN A 171 -14.03 -1.86 4.58
C GLN A 171 -13.41 -0.50 4.33
N ILE A 172 -12.22 -0.27 4.91
CA ILE A 172 -11.40 0.90 4.66
C ILE A 172 -10.21 0.52 3.80
N ARG A 173 -10.07 1.16 2.63
CA ARG A 173 -8.97 0.93 1.71
C ARG A 173 -8.26 2.24 1.35
N LEU A 174 -6.95 2.18 1.20
CA LEU A 174 -6.10 3.27 0.76
C LEU A 174 -5.50 2.93 -0.60
N TYR A 175 -5.65 3.83 -1.57
CA TYR A 175 -5.18 3.66 -2.93
C TYR A 175 -4.14 4.71 -3.29
N LEU A 176 -3.11 4.28 -4.02
CA LEU A 176 -2.14 5.15 -4.69
C LEU A 176 -2.15 4.82 -6.18
N TYR A 177 -2.39 5.81 -7.02
CA TYR A 177 -2.53 5.59 -8.47
C TYR A 177 -2.36 6.90 -9.25
N GLU A 178 -2.32 6.78 -10.57
CA GLU A 178 -2.37 7.92 -11.49
C GLU A 178 -3.78 8.14 -12.03
N LYS A 179 -4.29 9.36 -11.91
CA LYS A 179 -5.53 9.79 -12.56
C LYS A 179 -5.23 10.82 -13.63
N LEU A 180 -5.42 10.40 -14.88
CA LEU A 180 -5.45 11.33 -16.00
C LEU A 180 -6.70 12.22 -15.91
N PRO A 181 -6.64 13.49 -16.34
CA PRO A 181 -7.79 14.38 -16.42
C PRO A 181 -8.88 13.81 -17.33
N ASP A 182 -10.14 14.03 -16.98
CA ASP A 182 -11.28 13.47 -17.72
C ASP A 182 -11.32 13.95 -19.19
N ASP A 183 -10.74 15.12 -19.50
CA ASP A 183 -10.60 15.67 -20.86
C ASP A 183 -9.48 15.01 -21.69
N GLU A 184 -8.49 14.43 -21.02
CA GLU A 184 -7.45 13.60 -21.64
C GLU A 184 -7.94 12.15 -21.86
N ILE A 185 -8.95 11.71 -21.11
CA ILE A 185 -9.64 10.41 -21.29
C ILE A 185 -10.72 10.56 -22.39
N ARG A 186 -10.30 10.68 -23.65
CA ARG A 186 -11.25 10.61 -24.78
C ARG A 186 -11.71 9.16 -24.99
N PRO A 187 -13.01 8.83 -24.89
CA PRO A 187 -13.50 7.55 -25.38
C PRO A 187 -13.46 7.57 -26.92
N GLY A 188 -12.39 7.07 -27.54
CA GLY A 188 -12.41 6.98 -29.01
C GLY A 188 -11.12 6.67 -29.77
N THR A 189 -9.92 6.82 -29.24
CA THR A 189 -8.73 6.64 -30.11
C THR A 189 -8.20 5.21 -30.08
N ARG A 190 -8.92 4.29 -30.74
CA ARG A 190 -8.28 3.11 -31.35
C ARG A 190 -7.39 3.61 -32.50
N SER A 191 -6.15 4.00 -32.20
CA SER A 191 -5.14 4.10 -33.25
C SER A 191 -4.59 2.70 -33.48
N ILE A 192 -5.22 1.98 -34.42
CA ILE A 192 -4.56 0.88 -35.10
C ILE A 192 -3.35 1.48 -35.81
N ARG A 193 -2.15 1.05 -35.42
CA ARG A 193 -0.97 1.01 -36.28
C ARG A 193 -0.32 -0.34 -36.12
#